data_AF-A0A813FVD1-F1
#
_entry.id   AF-A0A813FVD1-F1
#
_cell.length_a   1.000
_cell.length_b   1.000
_cell.length_c   1.000
_cell.angle_alpha   90.00
_cell.angle_beta   90.00
_cell.angle_gamma   90.00
#
_symmetry.space_group_name_H-M   'P 1'
#
loop_
_entity.id
_entity.type
_entity.pdbx_description
1 polymer ?
#
loop_
_entity_poly.entity_id
_entity_poly.type
_entity_poly.pdbx_seq_one_letter_code
_entity_poly.pdbx_strand_id
1 'polypeptide(L)'
;MNEDHIPSGHAYPMLGYLPYRCDGPGLLADSPLQNCQYDGPGRALQHIYEGKLADPGLLDRSSLHWFDQEPFYGEDNEVTGLDKWALIYVPKVCYTETCDLVVSFHGCGFVFPGMYSWLVAGLDFNEWAESNKMVVIYPRLEAHGTSSQFQQGCWNVYGQTGLDYADKGAAQMAAIKKMVDDIPSLKIWDSNLKRPS
;
A
#
# COMPACT_ATOMS: atom_id res chain seq x y z
N MET A 1 2.71 -0.04 -25.95
CA MET A 1 2.26 1.28 -25.49
C MET A 1 3.51 2.14 -25.32
N ASN A 2 3.47 3.44 -25.66
CA ASN A 2 4.58 4.32 -25.32
C ASN A 2 4.45 4.68 -23.83
N GLU A 3 5.45 4.35 -23.01
CA GLU A 3 5.44 4.62 -21.57
C GLU A 3 5.37 6.14 -21.28
N ASP A 4 5.83 6.98 -22.21
CA ASP A 4 5.78 8.44 -22.08
C ASP A 4 4.37 9.04 -22.25
N HIS A 5 3.37 8.24 -22.66
CA HIS A 5 2.02 8.73 -23.03
C HIS A 5 0.90 7.88 -22.44
N ILE A 6 1.03 7.46 -21.18
CA ILE A 6 -0.05 6.78 -20.44
C ILE A 6 -1.10 7.85 -20.07
N PRO A 7 -2.37 7.74 -20.51
CA PRO A 7 -3.41 8.75 -20.27
C PRO A 7 -4.01 8.67 -18.85
N SER A 8 -3.17 8.46 -17.85
CA SER A 8 -3.55 8.37 -16.44
C SER A 8 -3.91 9.76 -15.88
N GLY A 9 -4.93 9.79 -15.02
CA GLY A 9 -5.14 10.92 -14.10
C GLY A 9 -4.20 10.84 -12.89
N HIS A 10 -4.56 11.51 -11.79
CA HIS A 10 -3.88 11.35 -10.51
C HIS A 10 -4.35 10.05 -9.81
N ALA A 11 -3.91 8.92 -10.34
CA ALA A 11 -4.27 7.58 -9.86
C ALA A 11 -3.13 6.59 -10.13
N TYR A 12 -3.19 5.43 -9.49
CA TYR A 12 -2.28 4.31 -9.77
C TYR A 12 -2.63 3.69 -11.14
N PRO A 13 -1.70 3.67 -12.11
CA PRO A 13 -1.91 3.02 -13.40
C PRO A 13 -1.64 1.52 -13.27
N MET A 14 -2.66 0.71 -13.56
CA MET A 14 -2.66 -0.74 -13.35
C MET A 14 -2.91 -1.48 -14.67
N LEU A 15 -2.45 -2.74 -14.72
CA LEU A 15 -2.80 -3.68 -15.80
C LEU A 15 -4.18 -4.31 -15.58
N GLY A 16 -4.67 -4.24 -14.32
CA GLY A 16 -5.79 -5.00 -13.80
C GLY A 16 -7.19 -4.67 -14.33
N TYR A 17 -8.14 -5.52 -13.96
CA TYR A 17 -9.52 -5.58 -14.47
C TYR A 17 -10.49 -4.56 -13.88
N LEU A 18 -9.98 -3.54 -13.18
CA LEU A 18 -10.84 -2.53 -12.56
C LEU A 18 -11.69 -1.82 -13.63
N PRO A 19 -12.96 -1.49 -13.34
CA PRO A 19 -13.85 -0.88 -14.32
C PRO A 19 -13.46 0.56 -14.66
N TYR A 20 -12.56 1.18 -13.87
CA TYR A 20 -12.12 2.56 -14.03
C TYR A 20 -11.03 2.64 -15.11
N ARG A 21 -11.39 3.10 -16.31
CA ARG A 21 -10.45 3.25 -17.44
C ARG A 21 -9.57 4.49 -17.27
N CYS A 22 -8.38 4.44 -17.88
CA CYS A 22 -7.51 5.61 -18.02
C CYS A 22 -7.96 6.49 -19.20
N ASP A 23 -8.89 7.41 -18.93
CA ASP A 23 -9.51 8.26 -19.94
C ASP A 23 -9.07 9.74 -19.85
N GLY A 24 -7.87 10.02 -19.32
CA GLY A 24 -7.22 11.35 -19.34
C GLY A 24 -7.37 12.21 -18.06
N PRO A 25 -6.73 13.39 -18.02
CA PRO A 25 -6.56 14.23 -16.81
C PRO A 25 -7.82 14.96 -16.35
N GLY A 26 -8.94 14.86 -17.08
CA GLY A 26 -10.20 15.56 -16.82
C GLY A 26 -11.09 14.88 -15.77
N LEU A 27 -10.72 13.69 -15.31
CA LEU A 27 -11.40 13.01 -14.21
C LEU A 27 -10.53 13.17 -12.96
N LEU A 28 -11.01 13.98 -12.02
CA LEU A 28 -10.76 13.73 -10.60
C LEU A 28 -11.29 12.32 -10.36
N ALA A 29 -10.45 11.31 -10.59
CA ALA A 29 -10.91 9.95 -10.74
C ALA A 29 -11.61 9.52 -9.45
N ASP A 30 -12.87 9.11 -9.56
CA ASP A 30 -13.67 8.56 -8.44
C ASP A 30 -13.01 7.33 -7.79
N SER A 31 -11.89 6.85 -8.37
CA SER A 31 -11.05 5.81 -7.84
C SER A 31 -9.56 6.22 -7.85
N PRO A 32 -8.82 5.91 -6.78
CA PRO A 32 -7.37 6.10 -6.72
C PRO A 32 -6.59 5.10 -7.61
N LEU A 33 -7.28 4.17 -8.27
CA LEU A 33 -6.71 3.15 -9.16
C LEU A 33 -7.36 3.26 -10.53
N GLN A 34 -6.59 3.12 -11.60
CA GLN A 34 -7.11 3.10 -12.97
C GLN A 34 -6.50 1.97 -13.79
N ASN A 35 -7.33 1.30 -14.59
CA ASN A 35 -6.91 0.36 -15.61
C ASN A 35 -6.37 1.12 -16.81
N CYS A 36 -5.05 1.25 -16.85
CA CYS A 36 -4.30 1.90 -17.92
C CYS A 36 -3.78 0.90 -18.95
N GLN A 37 -4.07 -0.40 -18.80
CA GLN A 37 -3.34 -1.47 -19.47
C GLN A 37 -1.81 -1.32 -19.32
N TYR A 38 -1.40 -0.83 -18.14
CA TYR A 38 -0.02 -0.54 -17.80
C TYR A 38 0.26 -1.03 -16.39
N ASP A 39 1.17 -1.98 -16.25
CA ASP A 39 1.57 -2.55 -14.97
C ASP A 39 2.52 -1.60 -14.21
N GLY A 40 1.96 -0.53 -13.63
CA GLY A 40 2.72 0.44 -12.84
C GLY A 40 3.52 -0.20 -11.70
N PRO A 41 2.90 -1.03 -10.84
CA PRO A 41 3.60 -1.74 -9.78
C PRO A 41 4.76 -2.60 -10.27
N GLY A 42 4.54 -3.41 -11.32
CA GLY A 42 5.57 -4.25 -11.91
C GLY A 42 6.71 -3.47 -12.50
N ARG A 43 6.42 -2.34 -13.16
CA ARG A 43 7.46 -1.44 -13.71
C ARG A 43 8.29 -0.81 -12.61
N ALA A 44 7.66 -0.40 -11.50
CA ALA A 44 8.38 0.13 -10.35
C ALA A 44 9.30 -0.94 -9.72
N LEU A 45 8.79 -2.16 -9.51
CA LEU A 45 9.59 -3.27 -8.99
C LEU A 45 10.73 -3.64 -9.94
N GLN A 46 10.47 -3.81 -11.23
CA GLN A 46 11.49 -4.12 -12.21
C GLN A 46 12.57 -3.02 -12.28
N HIS A 47 12.21 -1.75 -12.08
CA HIS A 47 13.20 -0.68 -11.98
C HIS A 47 14.09 -0.84 -10.73
N ILE A 48 13.49 -1.03 -9.55
CA ILE A 48 14.19 -1.18 -8.27
C ILE A 48 15.14 -2.39 -8.29
N TYR A 49 14.70 -3.49 -8.91
CA TYR A 49 15.43 -4.76 -8.99
C TYR A 49 16.25 -4.92 -10.28
N GLU A 50 16.44 -3.83 -11.04
CA GLU A 50 17.27 -3.80 -12.25
C GLU A 50 16.89 -4.87 -13.30
N GLY A 51 15.60 -5.18 -13.45
CA GLY A 51 15.09 -6.15 -14.40
C GLY A 51 15.29 -7.62 -13.99
N LYS A 52 15.72 -7.89 -12.75
CA LYS A 52 16.10 -9.24 -12.30
C LYS A 52 14.95 -10.04 -11.68
N LEU A 53 13.71 -9.60 -11.86
CA LEU A 53 12.53 -10.30 -11.35
C LEU A 53 11.96 -11.24 -12.41
N ALA A 54 11.47 -12.39 -11.94
CA ALA A 54 10.59 -13.24 -12.73
C ALA A 54 9.26 -12.53 -13.01
N ASP A 55 8.62 -12.92 -14.11
CA ASP A 55 7.28 -12.44 -14.46
C ASP A 55 6.28 -12.67 -13.32
N PRO A 56 5.23 -11.83 -13.20
CA PRO A 56 4.25 -11.92 -12.13
C PRO A 56 3.51 -13.27 -12.15
N GLY A 57 3.22 -13.79 -10.97
CA GLY A 57 2.53 -15.05 -10.77
C GLY A 57 1.01 -14.92 -10.74
N LEU A 58 0.35 -16.02 -10.38
CA LEU A 58 -1.09 -16.01 -10.10
C LEU A 58 -1.31 -15.61 -8.64
N LEU A 59 -2.07 -14.53 -8.43
CA LEU A 59 -2.47 -14.06 -7.11
C LEU A 59 -3.09 -15.16 -6.25
N ASP A 60 -2.53 -15.43 -5.07
CA ASP A 60 -3.17 -16.22 -4.01
C ASP A 60 -3.83 -15.27 -2.98
N ARG A 61 -5.13 -15.03 -3.13
CA ARG A 61 -5.87 -14.16 -2.20
C ARG A 61 -5.85 -14.66 -0.74
N SER A 62 -5.55 -15.93 -0.50
CA SER A 62 -5.40 -16.47 0.85
C SER A 62 -4.10 -16.02 1.54
N SER A 63 -3.12 -15.55 0.77
CA SER A 63 -1.89 -14.94 1.27
C SER A 63 -2.02 -13.46 1.63
N LEU A 64 -3.22 -12.87 1.50
CA LEU A 64 -3.49 -11.50 1.94
C LEU A 64 -4.17 -11.50 3.32
N HIS A 65 -3.50 -10.91 4.30
CA HIS A 65 -3.91 -10.93 5.70
C HIS A 65 -4.10 -9.52 6.24
N TRP A 66 -4.99 -9.36 7.22
CA TRP A 66 -5.00 -8.14 8.04
C TRP A 66 -3.96 -8.24 9.14
N PHE A 67 -3.41 -7.11 9.56
CA PHE A 67 -2.59 -6.99 10.76
C PHE A 67 -2.97 -5.74 11.56
N ASP A 68 -2.64 -5.77 12.86
CA ASP A 68 -2.95 -4.73 13.83
C ASP A 68 -1.83 -3.69 13.86
N GLN A 69 -2.17 -2.43 13.61
CA GLN A 69 -1.21 -1.31 13.63
C GLN A 69 -1.16 -0.58 14.99
N GLU A 70 -2.06 -0.88 15.94
CA GLU A 70 -2.07 -0.25 17.28
C GLU A 70 -0.71 -0.25 17.99
N PRO A 71 0.10 -1.34 17.93
CA PRO A 71 1.43 -1.34 18.54
C PRO A 71 2.40 -0.28 17.98
N PHE A 72 2.09 0.31 16.82
CA PHE A 72 2.95 1.24 16.10
C PHE A 72 2.46 2.69 16.12
N TYR A 73 1.37 3.01 16.80
CA TYR A 73 0.80 4.37 16.87
C TYR A 73 1.75 5.43 17.43
N GLY A 74 2.76 5.00 18.20
CA GLY A 74 3.62 5.92 18.93
C GLY A 74 2.93 6.40 20.21
N GLU A 75 3.27 7.61 20.65
CA GLU A 75 2.68 8.21 21.86
C GLU A 75 1.27 8.76 21.62
N ASP A 76 0.99 9.20 20.39
CA ASP A 76 -0.29 9.79 19.99
C ASP A 76 -0.68 9.37 18.57
N ASN A 77 -1.79 8.64 18.45
CA ASN A 77 -2.30 8.19 17.15
C ASN A 77 -2.85 9.34 16.30
N GLU A 78 -3.23 10.48 16.87
CA GLU A 78 -3.66 11.64 16.08
C GLU A 78 -2.49 12.28 15.31
N VAL A 79 -1.25 11.96 15.70
CA VAL A 79 -0.02 12.43 15.02
C VAL A 79 0.39 11.45 13.92
N THR A 80 0.27 10.14 14.15
CA THR A 80 0.61 9.13 13.14
C THR A 80 -0.52 8.90 12.15
N GLY A 81 -1.76 8.90 12.62
CA GLY A 81 -2.97 8.72 11.83
C GLY A 81 -3.26 7.28 11.41
N LEU A 82 -2.59 6.30 12.02
CA LEU A 82 -2.72 4.89 11.65
C LEU A 82 -4.13 4.37 11.98
N ASP A 83 -4.77 3.71 11.02
CA ASP A 83 -5.97 2.90 11.31
C ASP A 83 -5.53 1.70 12.16
N LYS A 84 -6.42 1.13 12.97
CA LYS A 84 -6.15 -0.13 13.66
C LYS A 84 -5.75 -1.25 12.71
N TRP A 85 -6.39 -1.32 11.54
CA TRP A 85 -6.23 -2.46 10.63
C TRP A 85 -5.62 -2.07 9.28
N ALA A 86 -4.54 -2.77 8.92
CA ALA A 86 -3.87 -2.70 7.62
C ALA A 86 -3.66 -4.10 7.01
N LEU A 87 -3.10 -4.17 5.80
CA LEU A 87 -2.95 -5.42 5.06
C LEU A 87 -1.49 -5.77 4.80
N ILE A 88 -1.21 -7.06 4.75
CA ILE A 88 0.08 -7.63 4.39
C ILE A 88 -0.14 -8.84 3.49
N TYR A 89 0.60 -8.92 2.40
CA TYR A 89 0.67 -10.07 1.51
C TYR A 89 1.91 -10.90 1.83
N VAL A 90 1.71 -12.16 2.22
CA VAL A 90 2.79 -13.08 2.61
C VAL A 90 2.71 -14.33 1.74
N PRO A 91 3.56 -14.45 0.69
CA PRO A 91 3.66 -15.69 -0.07
C PRO A 91 4.05 -16.86 0.84
N LYS A 92 3.55 -18.06 0.54
CA LYS A 92 3.80 -19.25 1.37
C LYS A 92 5.29 -19.56 1.58
N VAL A 93 6.12 -19.27 0.57
CA VAL A 93 7.58 -19.44 0.65
C VAL A 93 8.23 -18.59 1.74
N CYS A 94 7.66 -17.42 2.06
CA CYS A 94 8.21 -16.47 3.02
C CYS A 94 8.00 -16.87 4.49
N TYR A 95 7.23 -17.92 4.77
CA TYR A 95 7.17 -18.49 6.13
C TYR A 95 8.38 -19.36 6.47
N THR A 96 9.13 -19.82 5.47
CA THR A 96 10.26 -20.74 5.66
C THR A 96 11.57 -20.23 5.07
N GLU A 97 11.53 -19.20 4.23
CA GLU A 97 12.69 -18.64 3.56
C GLU A 97 12.83 -17.14 3.83
N THR A 98 14.03 -16.61 3.58
CA THR A 98 14.26 -15.16 3.57
C THR A 98 13.59 -14.56 2.34
N CYS A 99 12.76 -13.55 2.58
CA CYS A 99 12.10 -12.76 1.55
C CYS A 99 12.47 -11.28 1.68
N ASP A 100 12.38 -10.58 0.56
CA ASP A 100 12.45 -9.12 0.57
C ASP A 100 11.15 -8.52 1.11
N LEU A 101 11.22 -7.26 1.55
CA LEU A 101 10.05 -6.50 2.00
C LEU A 101 9.82 -5.30 1.09
N VAL A 102 8.59 -5.20 0.57
CA VAL A 102 8.09 -4.03 -0.15
C VAL A 102 7.07 -3.33 0.74
N VAL A 103 7.27 -2.03 0.99
CA VAL A 103 6.29 -1.19 1.70
C VAL A 103 5.54 -0.36 0.67
N SER A 104 4.24 -0.60 0.53
CA SER A 104 3.39 0.07 -0.45
C SER A 104 2.48 1.11 0.25
N PHE A 105 2.74 2.38 -0.03
CA PHE A 105 2.01 3.50 0.56
C PHE A 105 0.83 3.93 -0.29
N HIS A 106 -0.36 3.95 0.28
CA HIS A 106 -1.53 4.52 -0.39
C HIS A 106 -1.44 6.06 -0.48
N GLY A 107 -2.20 6.65 -1.41
CA GLY A 107 -2.35 8.09 -1.53
C GLY A 107 -3.41 8.68 -0.58
N CYS A 108 -3.54 10.01 -0.60
CA CYS A 108 -4.65 10.72 0.04
C CYS A 108 -6.01 10.25 -0.49
N GLY A 109 -7.04 10.24 0.35
CA GLY A 109 -8.38 9.84 -0.07
C GLY A 109 -8.55 8.34 -0.32
N PHE A 110 -7.51 7.52 -0.10
CA PHE A 110 -7.59 6.05 -0.12
C PHE A 110 -8.30 5.47 1.12
N VAL A 111 -9.15 6.25 1.76
CA VAL A 111 -9.97 5.86 2.89
C VAL A 111 -11.32 5.37 2.37
N PHE A 112 -11.35 4.10 1.92
CA PHE A 112 -12.58 3.42 1.46
C PHE A 112 -13.00 2.33 2.45
N PRO A 113 -13.79 2.67 3.49
CA PRO A 113 -14.34 1.68 4.41
C PRO A 113 -15.08 0.57 3.64
N GLY A 114 -14.68 -0.68 3.86
CA GLY A 114 -15.31 -1.86 3.24
C GLY A 114 -14.81 -2.23 1.84
N MET A 115 -14.10 -1.35 1.13
CA MET A 115 -13.47 -1.66 -0.17
C MET A 115 -11.95 -1.73 -0.12
N TYR A 116 -11.31 -1.26 0.96
CA TYR A 116 -9.86 -1.24 1.10
C TYR A 116 -9.17 -2.56 0.72
N SER A 117 -9.63 -3.69 1.28
CA SER A 117 -9.05 -5.01 1.00
C SER A 117 -9.25 -5.48 -0.43
N TRP A 118 -10.37 -5.12 -1.06
CA TRP A 118 -10.60 -5.41 -2.46
C TRP A 118 -9.70 -4.58 -3.38
N LEU A 119 -9.49 -3.31 -3.05
CA LEU A 119 -8.58 -2.43 -3.78
C LEU A 119 -7.13 -2.91 -3.64
N VAL A 120 -6.67 -3.20 -2.43
CA VAL A 120 -5.32 -3.73 -2.17
C VAL A 120 -5.10 -5.10 -2.82
N ALA A 121 -6.09 -6.00 -2.76
CA ALA A 121 -6.02 -7.29 -3.44
C ALA A 121 -6.08 -7.18 -4.97
N GLY A 122 -6.43 -6.01 -5.51
CA GLY A 122 -6.34 -5.70 -6.95
C GLY A 122 -5.10 -4.89 -7.31
N LEU A 123 -4.19 -4.64 -6.36
CA LEU A 123 -2.89 -4.06 -6.66
C LEU A 123 -1.96 -5.17 -7.18
N ASP A 124 -1.43 -4.96 -8.39
CA ASP A 124 -0.56 -5.91 -9.09
C ASP A 124 0.74 -6.25 -8.31
N PHE A 125 1.09 -5.52 -7.25
CA PHE A 125 2.23 -5.84 -6.37
C PHE A 125 2.17 -7.27 -5.81
N ASN A 126 0.97 -7.81 -5.53
CA ASN A 126 0.83 -9.13 -4.92
C ASN A 126 1.20 -10.26 -5.90
N GLU A 127 0.83 -10.12 -7.17
CA GLU A 127 1.18 -11.05 -8.25
C GLU A 127 2.69 -11.11 -8.47
N TRP A 128 3.36 -9.95 -8.43
CA TRP A 128 4.82 -9.89 -8.47
C TRP A 128 5.45 -10.53 -7.24
N ALA A 129 4.90 -10.27 -6.06
CA ALA A 129 5.38 -10.83 -4.80
C ALA A 129 5.29 -12.36 -4.76
N GLU A 130 4.22 -12.93 -5.31
CA GLU A 130 3.98 -14.38 -5.36
C GLU A 130 5.11 -15.15 -6.05
N SER A 131 5.71 -14.60 -7.10
CA SER A 131 6.75 -15.28 -7.89
C SER A 131 8.18 -14.87 -7.53
N ASN A 132 8.36 -13.86 -6.67
CA ASN A 132 9.67 -13.24 -6.46
C ASN A 132 10.13 -13.21 -4.99
N LYS A 133 9.55 -14.03 -4.10
CA LYS A 133 9.92 -14.11 -2.68
C LYS A 133 9.89 -12.73 -1.99
N MET A 134 8.77 -12.03 -2.14
CA MET A 134 8.58 -10.71 -1.54
C MET A 134 7.37 -10.73 -0.60
N VAL A 135 7.51 -10.11 0.56
CA VAL A 135 6.38 -9.72 1.40
C VAL A 135 6.00 -8.29 1.03
N VAL A 136 4.70 -8.02 0.87
CA VAL A 136 4.22 -6.65 0.63
C VAL A 136 3.38 -6.20 1.81
N ILE A 137 3.80 -5.15 2.50
CA ILE A 137 3.01 -4.53 3.57
C ILE A 137 2.36 -3.25 3.05
N TYR A 138 1.09 -3.05 3.41
CA TYR A 138 0.25 -1.92 3.04
C TYR A 138 -0.19 -1.16 4.29
N PRO A 139 0.71 -0.39 4.94
CA PRO A 139 0.34 0.45 6.07
C PRO A 139 -0.81 1.37 5.69
N ARG A 140 -1.72 1.58 6.64
CA ARG A 140 -2.96 2.31 6.38
C ARG A 140 -3.17 3.44 7.37
N LEU A 141 -3.50 4.60 6.84
CA LEU A 141 -4.00 5.73 7.62
C LEU A 141 -5.53 5.81 7.54
N GLU A 142 -6.13 6.40 8.57
CA GLU A 142 -7.51 6.88 8.55
C GLU A 142 -7.55 8.41 8.65
N ALA A 143 -8.75 9.00 8.59
CA ALA A 143 -8.90 10.43 8.81
C ALA A 143 -8.49 10.77 10.25
N HIS A 144 -7.58 11.71 10.41
CA HIS A 144 -6.98 12.10 11.70
C HIS A 144 -6.70 13.61 11.73
N GLY A 145 -6.28 14.13 12.88
CA GLY A 145 -5.81 15.51 13.02
C GLY A 145 -6.81 16.57 12.52
N THR A 146 -6.34 17.77 12.16
CA THR A 146 -7.24 18.89 11.78
C THR A 146 -6.98 19.48 10.40
N SER A 147 -5.84 19.17 9.78
CA SER A 147 -5.53 19.64 8.44
C SER A 147 -6.39 18.94 7.38
N SER A 148 -6.63 19.60 6.25
CA SER A 148 -7.39 19.01 5.14
C SER A 148 -6.75 17.72 4.59
N GLN A 149 -5.43 17.59 4.73
CA GLN A 149 -4.65 16.43 4.31
C GLN A 149 -4.82 15.27 5.29
N PHE A 150 -4.72 15.53 6.60
CA PHE A 150 -4.92 14.49 7.61
C PHE A 150 -6.37 14.00 7.66
N GLN A 151 -7.34 14.88 7.42
CA GLN A 151 -8.74 14.50 7.24
C GLN A 151 -8.99 13.63 5.99
N GLN A 152 -8.06 13.61 5.03
CA GLN A 152 -8.07 12.70 3.88
C GLN A 152 -7.22 11.44 4.12
N GLY A 153 -6.66 11.24 5.32
CA GLY A 153 -5.75 10.13 5.62
C GLY A 153 -4.44 10.19 4.83
N CYS A 154 -3.93 11.38 4.53
CA CYS A 154 -2.65 11.54 3.85
C CYS A 154 -1.46 11.23 4.75
N TRP A 155 -0.40 10.67 4.16
CA TRP A 155 0.95 10.72 4.75
C TRP A 155 1.40 12.18 4.89
N ASN A 156 2.17 12.46 5.93
CA ASN A 156 2.71 13.77 6.23
C ASN A 156 3.90 14.05 5.31
N VAL A 157 3.61 14.62 4.15
CA VAL A 157 4.62 15.09 3.19
C VAL A 157 4.62 16.61 3.03
N TYR A 158 3.78 17.30 3.81
CA TYR A 158 3.60 18.76 3.76
C TYR A 158 4.01 19.45 5.07
N GLY A 159 4.51 18.71 6.07
CA GLY A 159 4.97 19.27 7.35
C GLY A 159 3.85 19.61 8.32
N GLN A 160 2.73 18.89 8.28
CA GLN A 160 1.58 19.15 9.13
C GLN A 160 1.87 18.91 10.64
N THR A 161 2.91 18.15 10.97
CA THR A 161 3.38 17.94 12.36
C THR A 161 4.56 18.83 12.74
N GLY A 162 5.07 19.68 11.84
CA GLY A 162 6.30 20.45 12.07
C GLY A 162 7.34 20.27 10.97
N LEU A 163 8.46 20.98 11.09
CA LEU A 163 9.55 20.99 10.09
C LEU A 163 10.39 19.71 10.08
N ASP A 164 10.33 18.94 11.16
CA ASP A 164 11.02 17.67 11.38
C ASP A 164 10.25 16.46 10.82
N TYR A 165 9.14 16.67 10.11
CA TYR A 165 8.31 15.58 9.55
C TYR A 165 9.05 14.61 8.60
N ALA A 166 10.16 15.05 8.01
CA ALA A 166 11.00 14.26 7.12
C ALA A 166 12.22 13.63 7.83
N ASP A 167 12.39 13.89 9.13
CA ASP A 167 13.49 13.34 9.91
C ASP A 167 13.22 11.87 10.28
N LYS A 168 14.29 11.13 10.59
CA LYS A 168 14.21 9.73 11.06
C LYS A 168 13.31 9.56 12.29
N GLY A 169 13.21 10.60 13.12
CA GLY A 169 12.40 10.60 14.33
C GLY A 169 10.94 11.02 14.13
N ALA A 170 10.56 11.44 12.92
CA ALA A 170 9.18 11.84 12.64
C ALA A 170 8.21 10.71 12.93
N ALA A 171 7.04 11.03 13.50
CA ALA A 171 6.11 10.04 14.04
C ALA A 171 5.73 8.94 13.03
N GLN A 172 5.35 9.31 11.81
CA GLN A 172 5.00 8.33 10.76
C GLN A 172 6.21 7.53 10.29
N MET A 173 7.38 8.16 10.09
CA MET A 173 8.62 7.45 9.72
C MET A 173 9.04 6.44 10.79
N ALA A 174 9.00 6.84 12.05
CA ALA A 174 9.34 5.98 13.19
C ALA A 174 8.35 4.81 13.33
N ALA A 175 7.04 5.05 13.12
CA ALA A 175 6.02 4.01 13.13
C ALA A 175 6.26 2.96 12.03
N ILE A 176 6.49 3.40 10.79
CA ILE A 176 6.79 2.50 9.67
C ILE A 176 8.08 1.73 9.91
N LYS A 177 9.14 2.39 10.43
CA LYS A 177 10.39 1.70 10.74
C LYS A 177 10.18 0.58 11.76
N LYS A 178 9.37 0.81 12.78
CA LYS A 178 8.99 -0.23 13.76
C LYS A 178 8.22 -1.37 13.10
N MET A 179 7.27 -1.08 12.21
CA MET A 179 6.56 -2.14 11.45
C MET A 179 7.52 -2.99 10.62
N VAL A 180 8.48 -2.35 9.93
CA VAL A 180 9.51 -3.03 9.12
C VAL A 180 10.37 -3.93 9.99
N ASP A 181 10.75 -3.48 11.19
CA ASP A 181 11.56 -4.27 12.12
C ASP A 181 10.79 -5.45 12.72
N ASP A 182 9.47 -5.30 12.88
CA ASP A 182 8.59 -6.28 13.53
C ASP A 182 7.85 -7.23 12.57
N ILE A 183 8.11 -7.18 11.25
CA ILE A 183 7.41 -8.04 10.25
C ILE A 183 7.25 -9.50 10.69
N PRO A 184 8.30 -10.21 11.18
CA PRO A 184 8.16 -11.62 11.58
C PRO A 184 7.26 -11.85 12.80
N SER A 185 7.01 -10.80 13.59
CA SER A 185 6.24 -10.83 14.83
C SER A 185 4.81 -10.30 14.67
N LEU A 186 4.45 -9.80 13.48
CA LEU A 186 3.11 -9.28 13.22
C LEU A 186 2.06 -10.37 13.44
N LYS A 187 1.04 -10.03 14.22
CA LYS A 187 -0.17 -10.84 14.30
C LYS A 187 -0.95 -10.62 13.02
N ILE A 188 -1.20 -11.70 12.28
CA ILE A 188 -1.93 -11.67 11.02
C ILE A 188 -3.23 -12.47 11.13
N TRP A 189 -4.27 -12.02 10.42
CA TRP A 189 -5.59 -12.64 10.43
C TRP A 189 -6.07 -13.00 9.03
N ASP A 190 -6.44 -14.27 8.87
CA ASP A 190 -7.10 -14.81 7.68
C ASP A 190 -8.57 -14.42 7.69
N SER A 191 -9.01 -13.62 6.72
CA SER A 191 -10.35 -13.04 6.77
C SER A 191 -11.19 -13.15 5.51
N ASN A 192 -10.68 -13.78 4.45
CA ASN A 192 -11.31 -13.72 3.12
C ASN A 192 -11.64 -12.26 2.74
N LEU A 193 -10.68 -11.34 2.97
CA LEU A 193 -10.80 -9.90 2.73
C LEU A 193 -11.76 -9.13 3.67
N LYS A 194 -12.30 -9.73 4.73
CA LYS A 194 -13.16 -9.03 5.70
C LYS A 194 -12.33 -8.38 6.81
N ARG A 195 -12.52 -7.09 7.07
CA ARG A 195 -11.87 -6.43 8.21
C ARG A 195 -12.24 -7.15 9.52
N PRO A 196 -11.27 -7.44 10.42
CA PRO A 196 -11.58 -7.98 11.74
C PRO A 196 -12.45 -7.00 12.55
N SER A 197 -13.27 -7.53 13.44
CA SER A 197 -14.12 -6.75 14.35
C SER A 197 -13.31 -5.95 15.35
#